data_AF-A5X5B6-F1
#
_entry.id   AF-A5X5B6-F1
#
_cell.length_a   1.000
_cell.length_b   1.000
_cell.length_c   1.000
_cell.angle_alpha   90.00
_cell.angle_beta   90.00
_cell.angle_gamma   90.00
#
_symmetry.space_group_name_H-M   'P 1'
#
loop_
_entity.id
_entity.type
_entity.pdbx_description
1 polymer ?
#
loop_
_entity_poly.entity_id
_entity_poly.type
_entity_poly.pdbx_seq_one_letter_code
_entity_poly.pdbx_strand_id
1 'polypeptide(L)' 'PFSAGPRNCIGSRFALLETKLLFFKLLSKFEIVPTTKSGIPLKISTTTLNLNSEGGFLFAFKRINENQ' A
#
# COMPACT_ATOMS: atom_id res chain seq x y z
N PRO A 1 9.84 11.30 0.81
CA PRO A 1 8.41 11.63 1.03
C PRO A 1 8.11 12.65 2.16
N PHE A 2 9.00 12.87 3.14
CA PHE A 2 8.69 13.72 4.31
C PHE A 2 9.50 15.02 4.42
N SER A 3 10.07 15.49 3.30
CA SER A 3 11.01 16.61 3.26
C SER A 3 12.28 16.39 4.13
N ALA A 4 13.20 17.34 4.12
CA ALA A 4 14.39 17.39 4.97
C ALA A 4 14.69 18.84 5.34
N GLY A 5 15.35 19.07 6.49
CA GLY A 5 15.68 20.42 6.98
C GLY A 5 14.66 21.00 7.98
N PRO A 6 14.70 22.32 8.26
CA PRO A 6 13.91 22.96 9.32
C PRO A 6 12.40 22.97 9.06
N ARG A 7 11.98 22.68 7.82
CA ARG A 7 10.58 22.46 7.43
C ARG A 7 10.32 21.00 7.05
N ASN A 8 10.83 20.06 7.85
CA ASN A 8 10.47 18.66 7.70
C ASN A 8 9.02 18.41 8.17
N CYS A 9 8.46 17.27 7.77
CA CYS A 9 7.17 16.85 8.28
C CYS A 9 7.27 16.41 9.76
N ILE A 10 6.64 17.19 10.65
CA ILE A 10 6.52 16.86 12.08
C ILE A 10 5.81 15.53 12.32
N GLY A 11 4.86 15.17 11.44
CA GLY A 11 4.09 13.93 11.50
C GLY A 11 4.80 12.70 10.92
N SER A 12 6.04 12.82 10.44
CA SER A 12 6.73 11.73 9.74
C SER A 12 6.87 10.45 10.58
N ARG A 13 7.14 10.59 11.88
CA ARG A 13 7.23 9.44 12.80
C ARG A 13 5.88 8.75 13.00
N PHE A 14 4.84 9.56 13.17
CA PHE A 14 3.48 9.06 13.35
C PHE A 14 2.98 8.34 12.10
N ALA A 15 3.14 8.95 10.92
CA ALA A 15 2.77 8.35 9.64
C ALA A 15 3.48 7.00 9.42
N LEU A 16 4.77 6.89 9.75
CA LEU A 16 5.51 5.64 9.66
C LEU A 16 5.00 4.58 10.65
N LEU A 17 4.65 4.97 11.88
CA LEU A 17 4.11 4.04 12.88
C LEU A 17 2.74 3.49 12.45
N GLU A 18 1.82 4.37 12.05
CA GLU A 18 0.49 3.97 11.59
C GLU A 18 0.57 3.07 10.36
N THR A 19 1.42 3.43 9.39
CA THR A 19 1.62 2.63 8.18
C THR A 19 2.13 1.23 8.52
N LYS A 20 3.12 1.11 9.42
CA LYS A 20 3.63 -0.19 9.86
C LYS A 20 2.57 -1.02 10.58
N LEU A 21 1.80 -0.40 11.48
CA LEU A 21 0.74 -1.08 12.22
C LEU A 21 -0.36 -1.58 11.28
N LEU A 22 -0.76 -0.75 10.31
CA LEU A 22 -1.72 -1.09 9.27
C LEU A 22 -1.25 -2.32 8.49
N PHE A 23 -0.02 -2.31 7.97
CA PHE A 23 0.53 -3.44 7.23
C PHE A 23 0.66 -4.69 8.10
N PHE A 24 1.11 -4.56 9.35
CA PHE A 24 1.20 -5.68 10.27
C PHE A 24 -0.17 -6.36 10.47
N LYS A 25 -1.21 -5.57 10.77
CA LYS A 25 -2.57 -6.10 10.97
C LYS A 25 -3.15 -6.69 9.68
N LEU A 26 -2.88 -6.07 8.54
CA LEU A 26 -3.33 -6.56 7.24
C LEU A 26 -2.68 -7.90 6.91
N LEU A 27 -1.35 -7.97 6.93
CA LEU A 27 -0.58 -9.17 6.55
C LEU A 27 -0.71 -10.31 7.58
N SER A 28 -0.94 -9.99 8.86
CA SER A 28 -1.18 -11.00 9.89
C SER A 28 -2.50 -11.74 9.71
N LYS A 29 -3.48 -11.16 9.00
CA LYS A 29 -4.84 -11.71 8.89
C LYS A 29 -5.26 -12.01 7.46
N PHE A 30 -4.58 -11.45 6.47
CA PHE A 30 -4.95 -11.53 5.07
C PHE A 30 -3.73 -11.80 4.19
N GLU A 31 -3.92 -12.73 3.26
CA GLU A 31 -3.04 -13.01 2.14
C GLU A 31 -3.54 -12.19 0.93
N ILE A 32 -2.65 -11.44 0.30
CA ILE A 32 -2.97 -10.60 -0.86
C ILE A 32 -2.75 -11.43 -2.11
N VAL A 33 -3.82 -11.71 -2.86
CA VAL A 33 -3.81 -12.58 -4.03
C VAL A 33 -3.99 -11.75 -5.31
N PRO A 34 -3.15 -11.97 -6.34
CA PRO A 34 -3.33 -11.33 -7.63
C PRO A 34 -4.59 -11.86 -8.33
N THR A 35 -5.37 -10.97 -8.93
CA THR A 35 -6.58 -11.34 -9.69
C THR A 35 -6.24 -11.33 -11.18
N THR A 36 -6.99 -12.05 -12.01
CA THR A 36 -6.81 -12.02 -13.49
C THR A 36 -6.88 -10.61 -14.11
N LYS A 37 -7.44 -9.63 -13.38
CA LYS A 37 -7.51 -8.21 -13.76
C LYS A 37 -6.37 -7.35 -13.20
N SER A 38 -5.50 -7.90 -12.34
CA SER A 38 -4.35 -7.15 -11.85
C SER A 38 -3.32 -7.02 -12.98
N GLY A 39 -3.06 -5.80 -13.42
CA GLY A 39 -2.02 -5.50 -14.40
C GLY A 39 -0.64 -5.75 -13.79
N ILE A 40 -0.13 -6.97 -13.94
CA ILE A 40 1.23 -7.36 -13.59
C ILE A 40 1.95 -7.59 -14.92
N PRO A 41 2.90 -6.74 -15.34
CA PRO A 41 3.56 -5.66 -14.60
C PRO A 41 2.72 -4.37 -14.47
N LEU A 42 2.87 -3.68 -13.33
CA LEU A 42 2.18 -2.44 -13.00
C LEU A 42 2.62 -1.31 -13.95
N LYS A 43 1.73 -0.86 -14.84
CA LYS A 43 1.95 0.34 -15.65
C LYS A 43 1.43 1.57 -14.91
N ILE A 44 2.33 2.49 -14.61
CA ILE A 44 2.00 3.76 -13.97
C ILE A 44 1.43 4.69 -15.05
N SER A 45 0.26 5.28 -14.81
CA SER A 45 -0.33 6.24 -15.73
C SER A 45 0.52 7.50 -15.77
N THR A 46 1.05 7.85 -16.95
CA THR A 46 1.86 9.06 -17.16
C THR A 46 1.01 10.33 -17.32
N THR A 47 -0.31 10.18 -17.45
CA THR A 47 -1.24 11.28 -17.75
C THR A 47 -1.71 12.05 -16.52
N THR A 48 -1.54 11.52 -15.31
CA THR A 48 -2.08 12.12 -14.07
C THR A 48 -0.96 12.51 -13.12
N LEU A 49 -1.08 13.69 -12.49
CA LEU A 49 -0.09 14.18 -11.50
C LEU A 49 -0.03 13.34 -10.21
N ASN A 50 -1.04 12.49 -9.99
CA ASN A 50 -1.06 11.51 -8.90
C ASN A 50 -0.45 10.20 -9.38
N LEU A 51 0.34 9.56 -8.51
CA LEU A 51 0.91 8.25 -8.78
C LEU A 51 -0.21 7.19 -8.80
N ASN A 52 -0.71 6.87 -9.98
CA ASN A 52 -1.78 5.89 -10.18
C ASN A 52 -1.36 4.86 -11.22
N SER A 53 -1.96 3.68 -11.17
CA SER A 53 -1.83 2.64 -12.18
C SER A 53 -2.90 2.80 -13.26
N GLU A 54 -2.58 2.53 -14.52
CA GLU A 54 -3.52 2.67 -15.66
C GLU A 54 -4.80 1.83 -15.50
N GLY A 55 -4.73 0.71 -14.77
CA GLY A 55 -5.85 -0.22 -14.54
C GLY A 55 -6.38 -0.26 -13.10
N GLY A 56 -5.93 0.65 -12.23
CA GLY A 56 -6.21 0.60 -10.79
C GLY A 56 -5.55 -0.58 -10.04
N PHE A 57 -5.69 -0.56 -8.72
CA PHE A 57 -5.17 -1.61 -7.83
C PHE A 57 -6.27 -2.62 -7.51
N LEU A 58 -6.40 -3.65 -8.34
CA LEU A 58 -7.36 -4.73 -8.13
C LEU A 58 -6.67 -5.95 -7.53
N PHE A 59 -6.74 -6.09 -6.20
CA PHE A 59 -6.23 -7.24 -5.47
C PHE A 59 -7.34 -7.91 -4.68
N ALA A 60 -7.28 -9.24 -4.56
CA ALA A 60 -8.16 -10.00 -3.69
C ALA A 60 -7.49 -10.20 -2.33
N PHE A 61 -8.27 -10.14 -1.25
CA PHE A 61 -7.80 -10.46 0.09
C PHE A 61 -8.38 -11.79 0.52
N LYS A 62 -7.53 -12.77 0.78
CA LYS A 62 -7.91 -14.07 1.35
C LYS A 62 -7.57 -14.06 2.83
N ARG A 63 -8.56 -14.33 3.69
CA ARG A 63 -8.31 -14.39 5.14
C ARG A 63 -7.45 -15.61 5.47
N ILE A 64 -6.37 -15.39 6.22
CA ILE A 64 -5.57 -16.44 6.82
C ILE A 64 -6.30 -16.81 8.11
N ASN A 65 -7.01 -17.93 8.11
CA ASN A 65 -7.70 -18.41 9.31
C ASN A 65 -6.64 -18.77 10.37
N GLU A 66 -6.80 -18.23 11.57
CA GLU A 66 -6.09 -18.66 12.77
C GLU A 66 -6.51 -20.10 13.09
N ASN A 67 -5.84 -21.09 12.49
CA ASN A 67 -5.58 -22.35 13.16
C ASN A 67 -4.21 -22.22 13.83
N GLN A 68 -4.18 -21.44 14.91
CA GLN A 68 -3.16 -21.56 15.96
C GLN A 68 -3.76 -21.14 17.30
#